data_AF-A0A9P1H6J8-F1
#
_entry.id   AF-A0A9P1H6J8-F1
#
_cell.length_a   1.000
_cell.length_b   1.000
_cell.length_c   1.000
_cell.angle_alpha   90.00
_cell.angle_beta   90.00
_cell.angle_gamma   90.00
#
_symmetry.space_group_name_H-M   'P 1'
#
loop_
_entity.id
_entity.type
_entity.pdbx_description
1 polymer ?
#
loop_
_entity_poly.entity_id
_entity_poly.type
_entity_poly.pdbx_seq_one_letter_code
_entity_poly.pdbx_strand_id
1 'polypeptide(L)'
;MITFRIIPLSQVDALIGRVELTSLSKTIREFEVLLALCKASPNIRSAQSAQRLVHQLAPYILDAHVHSFVPSPYFRNIEPSPTEALAFHTTGALLVLGNSYEDLEDKTAEAIWAFVNACGVVVESIASRQAEDAETSNVEDAVRTATVAVALLGFMDAASAQADFWRAGGRSEADFRSVEWYSTLITDQMNFLEASADFDQQLATSWQQKMAFAVKASSLIAYLCCAILNVDAADTEVLMAWLEDVLGDPVQMADEALAVTVLKSMTLVCRISPMLAGTVSRLLPRFIVQSATNSRTVATAAKCLASVLQMLSKDAIITTLYTLGNVLSPGSNRAVNGANDDLATDAVGVPVYTGQHSTGSSISLQLEGEEHTAVAYGNVVQAICGIAEASQDEK
;
A
#
# COMPACT_ATOMS: atom_id res chain seq x y z
N MET A 1 18.77 4.72 -17.23
CA MET A 1 18.68 3.25 -17.32
C MET A 1 20.00 2.66 -16.83
N ILE A 2 20.14 2.47 -15.51
CA ILE A 2 21.34 1.85 -14.92
C ILE A 2 21.05 0.36 -14.80
N THR A 3 21.72 -0.43 -15.64
CA THR A 3 21.63 -1.89 -15.63
C THR A 3 22.33 -2.40 -14.37
N PHE A 4 21.56 -2.81 -13.36
CA PHE A 4 22.09 -3.48 -12.17
C PHE A 4 22.88 -4.72 -12.60
N ARG A 5 24.19 -4.73 -12.36
CA ARG A 5 25.02 -5.92 -12.61
C ARG A 5 24.60 -7.02 -11.62
N ILE A 6 24.09 -8.13 -12.13
CA ILE A 6 23.85 -9.35 -11.35
C ILE A 6 25.19 -9.83 -10.80
N ILE A 7 25.37 -9.79 -9.48
CA ILE A 7 26.56 -10.32 -8.81
C ILE A 7 26.50 -11.85 -8.85
N PRO A 8 27.53 -12.56 -9.35
CA PRO A 8 27.57 -14.02 -9.34
C PRO A 8 27.50 -14.57 -7.91
N LEU A 9 26.78 -15.67 -7.70
CA LEU A 9 26.63 -16.36 -6.40
C LEU A 9 27.95 -16.60 -5.66
N SER A 10 29.03 -16.94 -6.39
CA SER A 10 30.36 -17.14 -5.82
C SER A 10 31.01 -15.87 -5.26
N GLN A 11 30.60 -14.69 -5.73
CA GLN A 11 31.05 -13.40 -5.22
C GLN A 11 30.19 -12.91 -4.05
N VAL A 12 28.95 -13.39 -3.92
CA VAL A 12 28.06 -13.04 -2.81
C VAL A 12 28.60 -13.56 -1.49
N ASP A 13 29.00 -14.84 -1.41
CA ASP A 13 29.62 -15.41 -0.20
C ASP A 13 30.93 -14.69 0.18
N ALA A 14 31.71 -14.25 -0.82
CA ALA A 14 32.93 -13.48 -0.61
C ALA A 14 32.66 -12.03 -0.16
N LEU A 15 31.55 -11.42 -0.60
CA LEU A 15 31.10 -10.10 -0.16
C LEU A 15 30.56 -10.14 1.27
N ILE A 16 29.76 -11.15 1.63
CA ILE A 16 29.21 -11.34 2.98
C ILE A 16 30.36 -11.40 4.02
N GLY A 17 31.51 -11.97 3.66
CA GLY A 17 32.67 -12.06 4.56
C GLY A 17 33.56 -10.81 4.67
N ARG A 18 33.34 -9.75 3.86
CA ARG A 18 34.29 -8.62 3.75
C ARG A 18 33.70 -7.24 4.06
N VAL A 19 32.41 -7.14 4.30
CA VAL A 19 31.70 -5.86 4.20
C VAL A 19 31.19 -5.41 5.58
N GLU A 20 31.97 -4.56 6.26
CA GLU A 20 31.49 -3.74 7.38
C GLU A 20 30.83 -2.47 6.81
N LEU A 21 29.51 -2.49 6.57
CA LEU A 21 28.75 -1.38 5.98
C LEU A 21 28.23 -0.38 7.04
N THR A 22 28.93 -0.20 8.17
CA THR A 22 28.49 0.67 9.26
C THR A 22 28.91 2.11 9.04
N SER A 23 28.14 2.86 8.26
CA SER A 23 28.15 4.33 8.31
C SER A 23 26.73 4.90 8.18
N LEU A 24 26.43 5.87 9.05
CA LEU A 24 25.15 6.63 9.12
C LEU A 24 24.84 7.44 7.85
N SER A 25 25.80 7.53 6.93
CA SER A 25 25.60 8.07 5.58
C SER A 25 26.04 7.07 4.52
N LYS A 26 25.17 6.83 3.54
CA LYS A 26 25.43 5.90 2.44
C LYS A 26 25.88 6.62 1.18
N THR A 27 26.97 6.16 0.61
CA THR A 27 27.31 6.44 -0.78
C THR A 27 26.42 5.60 -1.71
N ILE A 28 26.25 6.05 -2.96
CA ILE A 28 25.50 5.28 -3.97
C ILE A 28 26.05 3.85 -4.16
N ARG A 29 27.38 3.66 -4.02
CA ARG A 29 28.01 2.35 -4.18
C ARG A 29 27.64 1.39 -3.05
N GLU A 30 27.64 1.87 -1.82
CA GLU A 30 27.23 1.07 -0.65
C GLU A 30 25.76 0.68 -0.73
N PHE A 31 24.92 1.62 -1.19
CA PHE A 31 23.51 1.36 -1.44
C PHE A 31 23.29 0.28 -2.51
N GLU A 32 23.98 0.37 -3.64
CA GLU A 32 23.91 -0.65 -4.71
C GLU A 32 24.39 -2.02 -4.26
N VAL A 33 25.48 -2.08 -3.48
CA VAL A 33 26.01 -3.32 -2.90
C VAL A 33 24.99 -3.94 -1.96
N LEU A 34 24.40 -3.14 -1.07
CA LEU A 34 23.38 -3.60 -0.13
C LEU A 34 22.14 -4.16 -0.85
N LEU A 35 21.65 -3.46 -1.87
CA LEU A 35 20.54 -3.93 -2.70
C LEU A 35 20.87 -5.24 -3.42
N ALA A 36 22.09 -5.38 -3.93
CA ALA A 36 22.53 -6.59 -4.60
C ALA A 36 22.60 -7.78 -3.64
N LEU A 37 23.08 -7.57 -2.41
CA LEU A 37 23.05 -8.57 -1.34
C LEU A 37 21.62 -8.99 -1.00
N CYS A 38 20.71 -8.02 -0.84
CA CYS A 38 19.29 -8.30 -0.58
C CYS A 38 18.67 -9.17 -1.69
N LYS A 39 18.92 -8.84 -2.96
CA LYS A 39 18.44 -9.60 -4.12
C LYS A 39 19.07 -11.00 -4.24
N ALA A 40 20.26 -11.20 -3.67
CA ALA A 40 20.92 -12.50 -3.65
C ALA A 40 20.43 -13.42 -2.51
N SER A 41 19.74 -12.87 -1.49
CA SER A 41 19.27 -13.62 -0.32
C SER A 41 18.50 -14.92 -0.63
N PRO A 42 17.61 -15.01 -1.64
CA PRO A 42 16.86 -16.24 -1.91
C PRO A 42 17.74 -17.38 -2.42
N ASN A 43 18.97 -17.09 -2.86
CA ASN A 43 19.89 -18.06 -3.41
C ASN A 43 20.90 -18.59 -2.38
N ILE A 44 20.85 -18.10 -1.15
CA ILE A 44 21.72 -18.58 -0.07
C ILE A 44 21.26 -19.97 0.36
N ARG A 45 22.20 -20.92 0.38
CA ARG A 45 21.96 -22.33 0.72
C ARG A 45 22.60 -22.77 2.04
N SER A 46 23.40 -21.90 2.65
CA SER A 46 24.13 -22.19 3.88
C SER A 46 23.49 -21.43 5.04
N ALA A 47 23.11 -22.14 6.10
CA ALA A 47 22.59 -21.54 7.33
C ALA A 47 23.59 -20.54 7.94
N GLN A 48 24.90 -20.81 7.85
CA GLN A 48 25.93 -19.92 8.35
C GLN A 48 26.03 -18.61 7.54
N SER A 49 25.91 -18.69 6.21
CA SER A 49 25.89 -17.50 5.34
C SER A 49 24.61 -16.70 5.56
N ALA A 50 23.47 -17.37 5.73
CA ALA A 50 22.19 -16.74 6.03
C ALA A 50 22.23 -15.99 7.36
N GLN A 51 22.77 -16.60 8.42
CA GLN A 51 22.92 -15.96 9.73
C GLN A 51 23.81 -14.71 9.66
N ARG A 52 24.94 -14.78 8.94
CA ARG A 52 25.81 -13.61 8.74
C ARG A 52 25.10 -12.50 7.99
N LEU A 53 24.35 -12.85 6.95
CA LEU A 53 23.62 -11.86 6.16
C LEU A 53 22.51 -11.20 7.00
N VAL A 54 21.73 -11.96 7.78
CA VAL A 54 20.71 -11.39 8.68
C VAL A 54 21.36 -10.43 9.68
N HIS A 55 22.48 -10.81 10.30
CA HIS A 55 23.20 -9.94 11.23
C HIS A 55 23.70 -8.64 10.57
N GLN A 56 24.08 -8.72 9.29
CA GLN A 56 24.50 -7.55 8.52
C GLN A 56 23.32 -6.69 8.07
N LEU A 57 22.17 -7.28 7.73
CA LEU A 57 21.01 -6.57 7.21
C LEU A 57 20.13 -5.94 8.29
N ALA A 58 20.03 -6.55 9.47
CA ALA A 58 19.16 -6.08 10.56
C ALA A 58 19.40 -4.61 10.96
N PRO A 59 20.64 -4.10 11.09
CA PRO A 59 20.87 -2.68 11.36
C PRO A 59 20.37 -1.76 10.25
N TYR A 60 20.38 -2.19 8.98
CA TYR A 60 19.93 -1.34 7.87
C TYR A 60 18.43 -1.17 7.82
N ILE A 61 17.67 -2.19 8.19
CA ILE A 61 16.23 -2.02 8.28
C ILE A 61 15.89 -1.14 9.48
N LEU A 62 16.51 -1.37 10.65
CA LEU A 62 16.29 -0.57 11.86
C LEU A 62 16.43 0.93 11.58
N ASP A 63 17.51 1.32 10.92
CA ASP A 63 17.82 2.72 10.63
C ASP A 63 17.23 3.25 9.32
N ALA A 64 16.41 2.46 8.60
CA ALA A 64 15.91 2.85 7.28
C ALA A 64 15.14 4.17 7.30
N HIS A 65 14.40 4.43 8.39
CA HIS A 65 13.55 5.61 8.59
C HIS A 65 14.33 6.90 8.92
N VAL A 66 15.62 6.81 9.26
CA VAL A 66 16.50 7.95 9.59
C VAL A 66 17.73 8.02 8.69
N HIS A 67 17.81 7.13 7.69
CA HIS A 67 19.03 6.95 6.93
C HIS A 67 19.35 8.17 6.06
N SER A 68 20.58 8.68 6.16
CA SER A 68 21.05 9.79 5.34
C SER A 68 21.76 9.28 4.08
N PHE A 69 21.40 9.83 2.92
CA PHE A 69 22.06 9.51 1.65
C PHE A 69 23.04 10.62 1.29
N VAL A 70 24.29 10.26 1.00
CA VAL A 70 25.29 11.23 0.52
C VAL A 70 24.79 11.79 -0.81
N PRO A 71 24.66 13.13 -0.95
CA PRO A 71 24.12 13.74 -2.16
C PRO A 71 24.84 13.23 -3.41
N SER A 72 24.08 12.64 -4.32
CA SER A 72 24.60 12.06 -5.55
C SER A 72 23.54 12.17 -6.63
N PRO A 73 23.90 12.59 -7.85
CA PRO A 73 22.96 12.70 -8.97
C PRO A 73 22.34 11.34 -9.32
N TYR A 74 22.98 10.23 -8.93
CA TYR A 74 22.50 8.87 -9.18
C TYR A 74 21.29 8.49 -8.33
N PHE A 75 21.14 9.05 -7.12
CA PHE A 75 19.96 8.80 -6.28
C PHE A 75 18.67 9.37 -6.90
N ARG A 76 18.77 10.35 -7.81
CA ARG A 76 17.61 10.91 -8.54
C ARG A 76 16.95 9.93 -9.50
N ASN A 77 17.64 8.84 -9.84
CA ASN A 77 17.16 7.85 -10.81
C ASN A 77 16.60 6.58 -10.14
N ILE A 78 16.50 6.58 -8.80
CA ILE A 78 16.01 5.43 -8.04
C ILE A 78 14.50 5.60 -7.87
N GLU A 79 13.75 4.65 -8.41
CA GLU A 79 12.31 4.52 -8.22
C GLU A 79 12.00 3.12 -7.64
N PRO A 80 11.23 3.02 -6.54
CA PRO A 80 10.76 4.12 -5.70
C PRO A 80 11.92 4.84 -4.98
N SER A 81 11.63 5.83 -4.12
CA SER A 81 12.67 6.64 -3.47
C SER A 81 13.76 5.79 -2.77
N PRO A 82 15.00 6.30 -2.57
CA PRO A 82 16.08 5.52 -1.97
C PRO A 82 15.72 4.91 -0.60
N THR A 83 14.98 5.64 0.23
CA THR A 83 14.49 5.19 1.54
C THR A 83 13.50 4.02 1.38
N GLU A 84 12.55 4.14 0.47
CA GLU A 84 11.55 3.10 0.20
C GLU A 84 12.21 1.83 -0.34
N ALA A 85 13.11 1.98 -1.31
CA ALA A 85 13.85 0.87 -1.90
C ALA A 85 14.76 0.18 -0.87
N LEU A 86 15.37 0.93 0.05
CA LEU A 86 16.16 0.39 1.16
C LEU A 86 15.28 -0.50 2.04
N ALA A 87 14.16 0.05 2.53
CA ALA A 87 13.26 -0.65 3.41
C ALA A 87 12.68 -1.90 2.72
N PHE A 88 12.18 -1.76 1.49
CA PHE A 88 11.64 -2.87 0.69
C PHE A 88 12.64 -4.02 0.54
N HIS A 89 13.83 -3.74 0.01
CA HIS A 89 14.76 -4.82 -0.30
C HIS A 89 15.34 -5.45 0.97
N THR A 90 15.61 -4.66 2.02
CA THR A 90 16.15 -5.19 3.28
C THR A 90 15.11 -6.03 4.01
N THR A 91 13.87 -5.55 4.12
CA THR A 91 12.75 -6.31 4.70
C THR A 91 12.51 -7.61 3.92
N GLY A 92 12.42 -7.53 2.60
CA GLY A 92 12.16 -8.72 1.76
C GLY A 92 13.27 -9.77 1.91
N ALA A 93 14.53 -9.35 1.96
CA ALA A 93 15.65 -10.25 2.17
C ALA A 93 15.63 -10.91 3.55
N LEU A 94 15.37 -10.12 4.61
CA LEU A 94 15.24 -10.65 5.97
C LEU A 94 14.11 -11.67 6.07
N LEU A 95 12.93 -11.34 5.56
CA LEU A 95 11.76 -12.23 5.57
C LEU A 95 12.00 -13.53 4.79
N VAL A 96 12.63 -13.46 3.62
CA VAL A 96 12.98 -14.66 2.84
C VAL A 96 13.94 -15.56 3.61
N LEU A 97 14.94 -15.00 4.29
CA LEU A 97 15.89 -15.76 5.08
C LEU A 97 15.24 -16.35 6.33
N GLY A 98 14.44 -15.57 7.07
CA GLY A 98 13.69 -16.04 8.23
C GLY A 98 12.73 -17.18 7.89
N ASN A 99 12.07 -17.11 6.73
CA ASN A 99 11.17 -18.18 6.27
C ASN A 99 11.91 -19.43 5.76
N SER A 100 13.18 -19.28 5.35
CA SER A 100 13.98 -20.39 4.80
C SER A 100 14.82 -21.12 5.87
N TYR A 101 15.04 -20.49 7.02
CA TYR A 101 15.90 -21.00 8.09
C TYR A 101 15.25 -20.77 9.46
N GLU A 102 14.75 -21.84 10.08
CA GLU A 102 14.04 -21.82 11.37
C GLU A 102 14.82 -21.08 12.48
N ASP A 103 16.13 -21.30 12.58
CA ASP A 103 17.01 -20.64 13.57
C ASP A 103 17.12 -19.10 13.42
N LEU A 104 16.59 -18.53 12.33
CA LEU A 104 16.63 -17.11 12.01
C LEU A 104 15.26 -16.44 12.11
N GLU A 105 14.18 -17.19 12.34
CA GLU A 105 12.81 -16.67 12.41
C GLU A 105 12.68 -15.60 13.51
N ASP A 106 13.01 -15.95 14.75
CA ASP A 106 12.94 -15.04 15.91
C ASP A 106 13.78 -13.77 15.71
N LYS A 107 15.01 -13.92 15.22
CA LYS A 107 15.92 -12.79 14.97
C LYS A 107 15.39 -11.87 13.88
N THR A 108 14.74 -12.45 12.88
CA THR A 108 14.12 -11.69 11.79
C THR A 108 12.90 -10.93 12.30
N ALA A 109 12.06 -11.59 13.11
CA ALA A 109 10.91 -10.97 13.74
C ALA A 109 11.34 -9.83 14.68
N GLU A 110 12.37 -10.03 15.51
CA GLU A 110 12.95 -9.01 16.39
C GLU A 110 13.46 -7.81 15.59
N ALA A 111 14.21 -8.03 14.51
CA ALA A 111 14.73 -6.95 13.67
C ALA A 111 13.61 -6.13 13.01
N ILE A 112 12.55 -6.79 12.54
CA ILE A 112 11.39 -6.12 11.96
C ILE A 112 10.60 -5.35 13.03
N TRP A 113 10.39 -5.97 14.19
CA TRP A 113 9.72 -5.32 15.30
C TRP A 113 10.49 -4.08 15.77
N ALA A 114 11.81 -4.19 15.90
CA ALA A 114 12.66 -3.07 16.29
C ALA A 114 12.56 -1.90 15.29
N PHE A 115 12.47 -2.19 13.99
CA PHE A 115 12.24 -1.17 12.97
C PHE A 115 10.87 -0.48 13.12
N VAL A 116 9.79 -1.25 13.26
CA VAL A 116 8.44 -0.69 13.41
C VAL A 116 8.34 0.14 14.69
N ASN A 117 8.90 -0.36 15.80
CA ASN A 117 8.95 0.37 17.07
C ASN A 117 9.77 1.67 16.94
N ALA A 118 10.94 1.63 16.30
CA ALA A 118 11.74 2.83 16.07
C ALA A 118 10.98 3.89 15.24
N CYS A 119 10.24 3.47 14.22
CA CYS A 119 9.35 4.36 13.47
C CYS A 119 8.28 4.98 14.38
N GLY A 120 7.65 4.16 15.25
CA GLY A 120 6.65 4.61 16.21
C GLY A 120 7.20 5.66 17.19
N VAL A 121 8.37 5.43 17.77
CA VAL A 121 9.05 6.38 18.69
C VAL A 121 9.33 7.72 18.01
N VAL A 122 9.76 7.71 16.75
CA VAL A 122 9.99 8.94 15.98
C VAL A 122 8.69 9.71 15.75
N VAL A 123 7.61 9.00 15.38
CA VAL A 123 6.30 9.61 15.17
C VAL A 123 5.74 10.21 16.47
N GLU A 124 5.84 9.49 17.59
CA GLU A 124 5.41 9.97 18.91
C GLU A 124 6.21 11.20 19.37
N SER A 125 7.53 11.19 19.14
CA SER A 125 8.40 12.35 19.40
C SER A 125 8.06 13.57 18.54
N ILE A 126 7.57 13.37 17.31
CA ILE A 126 7.09 14.47 16.45
C ILE A 126 5.74 14.98 16.96
N ALA A 127 4.80 14.08 17.27
CA ALA A 127 3.46 14.44 17.74
C ALA A 127 3.48 15.21 19.06
N SER A 128 4.30 14.78 20.01
CA SER A 128 4.51 15.49 21.29
C SER A 128 5.03 16.91 21.11
N ARG A 129 5.99 17.13 20.21
CA ARG A 129 6.52 18.48 19.91
C ARG A 129 5.50 19.38 19.24
N GLN A 130 4.66 18.83 18.37
CA GLN A 130 3.59 19.58 17.72
C GLN A 130 2.49 20.04 18.69
N ALA A 131 2.27 19.30 19.78
CA ALA A 131 1.32 19.69 20.83
C ALA A 131 1.83 20.87 21.68
N GLU A 132 3.15 21.08 21.76
CA GLU A 132 3.77 22.16 22.55
C GLU A 132 3.95 23.45 21.73
N ASP A 133 4.28 23.34 20.44
CA ASP A 133 4.62 24.47 19.54
C ASP A 133 3.64 24.62 18.37
N ALA A 134 2.36 24.93 18.64
CA ALA A 134 1.31 25.05 17.62
C ALA A 134 1.54 26.18 16.58
N GLU A 135 2.47 27.11 16.81
CA GLU A 135 2.66 28.31 15.97
C GLU A 135 3.82 28.21 14.96
N THR A 136 4.69 27.20 15.02
CA THR A 136 5.86 27.08 14.13
C THR A 136 5.86 25.78 13.31
N SER A 137 5.51 25.93 12.03
CA SER A 137 5.71 24.93 10.97
C SER A 137 7.16 24.45 10.89
N ASN A 138 7.51 23.32 11.50
CA ASN A 138 8.85 22.75 11.38
C ASN A 138 8.97 21.86 10.13
N VAL A 139 9.54 22.42 9.05
CA VAL A 139 9.83 21.70 7.80
C VAL A 139 10.66 20.44 8.06
N GLU A 140 11.52 20.44 9.06
CA GLU A 140 12.32 19.27 9.44
C GLU A 140 11.45 18.10 9.91
N ASP A 141 10.41 18.39 10.70
CA ASP A 141 9.49 17.35 11.18
C ASP A 141 8.66 16.79 10.03
N ALA A 142 8.22 17.64 9.09
CA ALA A 142 7.54 17.17 7.88
C ALA A 142 8.42 16.22 7.05
N VAL A 143 9.69 16.55 6.90
CA VAL A 143 10.66 15.68 6.21
C VAL A 143 10.86 14.37 6.97
N ARG A 144 10.96 14.40 8.30
CA ARG A 144 11.10 13.19 9.13
C ARG A 144 9.87 12.29 9.02
N THR A 145 8.66 12.84 9.18
CA THR A 145 7.40 12.08 9.02
C THR A 145 7.29 11.48 7.62
N ALA A 146 7.60 12.25 6.57
CA ALA A 146 7.59 11.73 5.21
C ALA A 146 8.61 10.61 5.01
N THR A 147 9.81 10.72 5.61
CA THR A 147 10.84 9.67 5.55
C THR A 147 10.39 8.39 6.24
N VAL A 148 9.76 8.51 7.42
CA VAL A 148 9.15 7.37 8.13
C VAL A 148 8.06 6.72 7.29
N ALA A 149 7.12 7.50 6.75
CA ALA A 149 6.04 6.99 5.91
C ALA A 149 6.57 6.25 4.67
N VAL A 150 7.58 6.80 4.01
CA VAL A 150 8.23 6.20 2.83
C VAL A 150 9.00 4.92 3.19
N ALA A 151 9.68 4.88 4.35
CA ALA A 151 10.31 3.65 4.83
C ALA A 151 9.27 2.57 5.13
N LEU A 152 8.17 2.94 5.79
CA LEU A 152 7.05 2.04 6.08
C LEU A 152 6.39 1.52 4.81
N LEU A 153 6.22 2.34 3.76
CA LEU A 153 5.71 1.90 2.45
C LEU A 153 6.57 0.78 1.85
N GLY A 154 7.90 0.96 1.86
CA GLY A 154 8.83 -0.04 1.36
C GLY A 154 8.77 -1.33 2.18
N PHE A 155 8.77 -1.21 3.51
CA PHE A 155 8.60 -2.33 4.43
C PHE A 155 7.32 -3.12 4.13
N MET A 156 6.18 -2.45 3.99
CA MET A 156 4.89 -3.10 3.72
C MET A 156 4.87 -3.82 2.39
N ASP A 157 5.43 -3.23 1.34
CA ASP A 157 5.44 -3.84 0.02
C ASP A 157 6.19 -5.19 0.07
N ALA A 158 7.30 -5.24 0.79
CA ALA A 158 8.04 -6.47 1.03
C ALA A 158 7.30 -7.43 1.97
N ALA A 159 6.75 -6.95 3.08
CA ALA A 159 5.99 -7.77 4.01
C ALA A 159 4.77 -8.44 3.35
N SER A 160 4.12 -7.73 2.41
CA SER A 160 2.97 -8.23 1.64
C SER A 160 3.33 -9.34 0.66
N ALA A 161 4.52 -9.26 0.07
CA ALA A 161 5.05 -10.25 -0.86
C ALA A 161 5.53 -11.51 -0.14
N GLN A 162 5.88 -11.41 1.15
CA GLN A 162 6.40 -12.50 1.99
C GLN A 162 5.38 -12.87 3.10
N ALA A 163 4.12 -13.04 2.71
CA ALA A 163 3.01 -13.28 3.64
C ALA A 163 3.14 -14.57 4.47
N ASP A 164 3.85 -15.58 3.96
CA ASP A 164 4.02 -16.88 4.60
C ASP A 164 4.84 -16.81 5.89
N PHE A 165 5.79 -15.87 5.98
CA PHE A 165 6.57 -15.64 7.19
C PHE A 165 5.67 -15.35 8.40
N TRP A 166 4.56 -14.64 8.18
CA TRP A 166 3.62 -14.27 9.24
C TRP A 166 2.66 -15.40 9.65
N ARG A 167 2.62 -16.50 8.88
CA ARG A 167 1.77 -17.67 9.11
C ARG A 167 2.50 -18.80 9.84
N ALA A 168 3.83 -18.84 9.76
CA ALA A 168 4.66 -19.76 10.55
C ALA A 168 4.62 -19.37 12.04
N GLY A 169 4.66 -20.34 12.94
CA GLY A 169 3.96 -20.31 14.23
C GLY A 169 4.60 -19.51 15.37
N GLY A 170 3.74 -19.11 16.34
CA GLY A 170 4.10 -19.09 17.77
C GLY A 170 4.65 -17.79 18.37
N ARG A 171 3.93 -16.68 18.26
CA ARG A 171 4.29 -15.39 18.89
C ARG A 171 4.21 -15.46 20.44
N SER A 172 5.15 -14.79 21.12
CA SER A 172 5.30 -14.78 22.59
C SER A 172 4.24 -13.89 23.28
N GLU A 173 3.80 -14.29 24.47
CA GLU A 173 2.74 -13.62 25.27
C GLU A 173 3.08 -12.18 25.69
N ALA A 174 4.38 -11.87 25.80
CA ALA A 174 4.87 -10.52 26.11
C ALA A 174 4.75 -9.56 24.90
N ASP A 175 4.75 -10.08 23.66
CA ASP A 175 4.63 -9.27 22.44
C ASP A 175 3.18 -8.80 22.22
N PHE A 176 2.18 -9.58 22.67
CA PHE A 176 0.77 -9.28 22.44
C PHE A 176 0.26 -8.05 23.20
N ARG A 177 0.71 -7.84 24.45
CA ARG A 177 0.29 -6.68 25.26
C ARG A 177 0.82 -5.36 24.70
N SER A 178 2.02 -5.37 24.13
CA SER A 178 2.55 -4.19 23.43
C SER A 178 1.72 -3.88 22.19
N VAL A 179 1.29 -4.91 21.44
CA VAL A 179 0.43 -4.72 20.24
C VAL A 179 -0.94 -4.13 20.60
N GLU A 180 -1.58 -4.58 21.69
CA GLU A 180 -2.85 -3.98 22.18
C GLU A 180 -2.70 -2.51 22.59
N TRP A 181 -1.57 -2.16 23.22
CA TRP A 181 -1.30 -0.77 23.55
C TRP A 181 -1.08 0.09 22.30
N TYR A 182 -0.31 -0.42 21.31
CA TYR A 182 -0.11 0.29 20.04
C TYR A 182 -1.41 0.46 19.28
N SER A 183 -2.27 -0.56 19.18
CA SER A 183 -3.56 -0.44 18.48
C SER A 183 -4.45 0.62 19.13
N THR A 184 -4.45 0.70 20.47
CA THR A 184 -5.16 1.74 21.22
C THR A 184 -4.60 3.12 20.92
N LEU A 185 -3.27 3.31 21.02
CA LEU A 185 -2.61 4.58 20.72
C LEU A 185 -2.88 5.05 19.28
N ILE A 186 -2.84 4.13 18.31
CA ILE A 186 -3.12 4.42 16.91
C ILE A 186 -4.59 4.80 16.72
N THR A 187 -5.51 4.14 17.43
CA THR A 187 -6.93 4.49 17.43
C THR A 187 -7.14 5.91 17.96
N ASP A 188 -6.50 6.27 19.07
CA ASP A 188 -6.55 7.63 19.62
C ASP A 188 -5.99 8.65 18.64
N GLN A 189 -4.88 8.32 17.96
CA GLN A 189 -4.29 9.17 16.92
C GLN A 189 -5.21 9.35 15.70
N MET A 190 -5.89 8.28 15.25
CA MET A 190 -6.86 8.37 14.15
C MET A 190 -8.06 9.23 14.54
N ASN A 191 -8.60 9.03 15.74
CA ASN A 191 -9.69 9.85 16.28
C ASN A 191 -9.29 11.34 16.37
N PHE A 192 -8.05 11.63 16.78
CA PHE A 192 -7.53 12.99 16.82
C PHE A 192 -7.46 13.61 15.42
N LEU A 193 -6.93 12.87 14.43
CA LEU A 193 -6.85 13.34 13.05
C LEU A 193 -8.24 13.63 12.47
N GLU A 194 -9.21 12.77 12.70
CA GLU A 194 -10.60 12.96 12.26
C GLU A 194 -11.25 14.17 12.93
N ALA A 195 -11.10 14.31 14.26
CA ALA A 195 -11.59 15.47 14.99
C ALA A 195 -10.95 16.79 14.53
N SER A 196 -9.66 16.76 14.17
CA SER A 196 -8.96 17.95 13.65
C SER A 196 -9.38 18.31 12.21
N ALA A 197 -9.77 17.33 11.39
CA ALA A 197 -10.19 17.55 10.01
C ALA A 197 -11.49 18.35 9.92
N ASP A 198 -12.42 18.13 10.86
CA ASP A 198 -13.71 18.82 10.93
C ASP A 198 -13.57 20.32 11.26
N PHE A 199 -12.50 20.72 11.95
CA PHE A 199 -12.25 22.11 12.34
C PHE A 199 -11.40 22.88 11.30
N ASP A 200 -10.46 22.21 10.63
CA ASP A 200 -9.39 22.88 9.87
C ASP A 200 -9.45 22.70 8.34
N GLN A 201 -10.38 21.92 7.78
CA GLN A 201 -10.42 21.66 6.32
C GLN A 201 -10.51 22.93 5.44
N GLN A 202 -11.03 24.04 5.98
CA GLN A 202 -11.12 25.32 5.25
C GLN A 202 -9.93 26.28 5.48
N LEU A 203 -9.07 26.02 6.48
CA LEU A 203 -7.94 26.90 6.85
C LEU A 203 -6.56 26.22 6.84
N ALA A 204 -6.50 24.89 6.73
CA ALA A 204 -5.25 24.15 6.71
C ALA A 204 -4.44 24.48 5.45
N THR A 205 -3.18 24.86 5.64
CA THR A 205 -2.24 25.06 4.55
C THR A 205 -1.93 23.73 3.85
N SER A 206 -1.56 23.78 2.57
CA SER A 206 -1.30 22.57 1.75
C SER A 206 -0.25 21.62 2.33
N TRP A 207 0.67 22.11 3.19
CA TRP A 207 1.67 21.27 3.84
C TRP A 207 1.15 20.63 5.14
N GLN A 208 0.25 21.29 5.89
CA GLN A 208 -0.42 20.71 7.05
C GLN A 208 -1.30 19.53 6.63
N GLN A 209 -2.02 19.67 5.52
CA GLN A 209 -2.80 18.57 4.94
C GLN A 209 -1.91 17.39 4.53
N LYS A 210 -0.79 17.64 3.85
CA LYS A 210 0.18 16.60 3.50
C LYS A 210 0.76 15.89 4.73
N MET A 211 1.03 16.63 5.79
CA MET A 211 1.50 16.06 7.05
C MET A 211 0.43 15.17 7.67
N ALA A 212 -0.81 15.64 7.75
CA ALA A 212 -1.94 14.87 8.26
C ALA A 212 -2.15 13.58 7.44
N PHE A 213 -2.02 13.64 6.12
CA PHE A 213 -2.09 12.46 5.25
C PHE A 213 -0.94 11.48 5.48
N ALA A 214 0.30 11.97 5.69
CA ALA A 214 1.44 11.12 6.01
C ALA A 214 1.30 10.43 7.38
N VAL A 215 0.80 11.15 8.39
CA VAL A 215 0.50 10.55 9.71
C VAL A 215 -0.64 9.55 9.58
N LYS A 216 -1.72 9.88 8.87
CA LYS A 216 -2.85 8.97 8.61
C LYS A 216 -2.39 7.70 7.88
N ALA A 217 -1.55 7.83 6.86
CA ALA A 217 -0.95 6.70 6.17
C ALA A 217 -0.17 5.84 7.16
N SER A 218 0.75 6.43 7.92
CA SER A 218 1.56 5.71 8.92
C SER A 218 0.70 5.00 9.97
N SER A 219 -0.39 5.63 10.45
CA SER A 219 -1.36 5.04 11.36
C SER A 219 -2.08 3.82 10.75
N LEU A 220 -2.56 3.93 9.51
CA LEU A 220 -3.19 2.79 8.81
C LEU A 220 -2.23 1.61 8.66
N ILE A 221 -0.95 1.88 8.36
CA ILE A 221 0.10 0.86 8.25
C ILE A 221 0.35 0.20 9.60
N ALA A 222 0.53 1.00 10.65
CA ALA A 222 0.82 0.51 11.98
C ALA A 222 -0.36 -0.30 12.55
N TYR A 223 -1.60 0.14 12.31
CA TYR A 223 -2.78 -0.60 12.75
C TYR A 223 -2.96 -1.91 11.99
N LEU A 224 -2.70 -1.90 10.67
CA LEU A 224 -2.65 -3.13 9.88
C LEU A 224 -1.58 -4.09 10.40
N CYS A 225 -0.40 -3.58 10.76
CA CYS A 225 0.63 -4.40 11.40
C CYS A 225 0.09 -4.99 12.70
N CYS A 226 -0.57 -4.21 13.55
CA CYS A 226 -1.21 -4.74 14.76
C CYS A 226 -2.20 -5.88 14.45
N ALA A 227 -3.03 -5.72 13.42
CA ALA A 227 -4.01 -6.75 13.00
C ALA A 227 -3.34 -8.01 12.44
N ILE A 228 -2.20 -7.87 11.74
CA ILE A 228 -1.38 -9.01 11.30
C ILE A 228 -0.70 -9.68 12.49
N LEU A 229 -0.26 -8.90 13.48
CA LEU A 229 0.54 -9.39 14.58
C LEU A 229 -0.32 -10.08 15.66
N ASN A 230 -1.51 -9.54 15.92
CA ASN A 230 -2.47 -10.06 16.89
C ASN A 230 -3.90 -9.70 16.46
N VAL A 231 -4.66 -10.73 16.08
CA VAL A 231 -6.06 -10.58 15.62
C VAL A 231 -6.96 -10.03 16.73
N ASP A 232 -6.65 -10.30 17.99
CA ASP A 232 -7.44 -9.82 19.14
C ASP A 232 -7.09 -8.37 19.53
N ALA A 233 -5.93 -7.85 19.11
CA ALA A 233 -5.49 -6.51 19.48
C ALA A 233 -6.01 -5.42 18.56
N ALA A 234 -6.27 -5.72 17.29
CA ALA A 234 -6.65 -4.73 16.28
C ALA A 234 -7.79 -5.26 15.40
N ASP A 235 -8.91 -4.56 15.44
CA ASP A 235 -10.13 -4.94 14.75
C ASP A 235 -10.04 -4.61 13.27
N THR A 236 -10.09 -5.63 12.42
CA THR A 236 -10.03 -5.45 10.96
C THR A 236 -11.22 -4.69 10.41
N GLU A 237 -12.39 -4.71 11.07
CA GLU A 237 -13.56 -3.93 10.65
C GLU A 237 -13.37 -2.44 10.92
N VAL A 238 -12.74 -2.08 12.04
CA VAL A 238 -12.36 -0.68 12.34
C VAL A 238 -11.36 -0.17 11.31
N LEU A 239 -10.32 -0.96 11.02
CA LEU A 239 -9.36 -0.63 9.96
C LEU A 239 -10.05 -0.47 8.61
N MET A 240 -10.97 -1.36 8.28
CA MET A 240 -11.67 -1.34 7.00
C MET A 240 -12.60 -0.12 6.89
N ALA A 241 -13.26 0.30 7.98
CA ALA A 241 -14.03 1.54 8.02
C ALA A 241 -13.15 2.76 7.69
N TRP A 242 -11.99 2.90 8.34
CA TRP A 242 -11.05 4.00 8.02
C TRP A 242 -10.58 3.94 6.56
N LEU A 243 -10.29 2.76 6.03
CA LEU A 243 -9.86 2.60 4.64
C LEU A 243 -10.97 3.00 3.65
N GLU A 244 -12.23 2.65 3.94
CA GLU A 244 -13.38 3.01 3.11
C GLU A 244 -13.65 4.52 3.16
N ASP A 245 -13.56 5.14 4.34
CA ASP A 245 -13.73 6.59 4.51
C ASP A 245 -12.68 7.37 3.72
N VAL A 246 -11.40 6.94 3.78
CA VAL A 246 -10.34 7.59 3.01
C VAL A 246 -10.54 7.37 1.51
N LEU A 247 -10.91 6.15 1.08
CA LEU A 247 -11.19 5.83 -0.32
C LEU A 247 -12.34 6.69 -0.89
N GLY A 248 -13.30 7.04 -0.05
CA GLY A 248 -14.46 7.87 -0.38
C GLY A 248 -14.19 9.38 -0.45
N ASP A 249 -13.03 9.85 0.04
CA ASP A 249 -12.64 11.27 0.04
C ASP A 249 -11.67 11.59 -1.12
N PRO A 250 -12.11 12.30 -2.17
CA PRO A 250 -11.25 12.67 -3.30
C PRO A 250 -10.04 13.54 -2.92
N VAL A 251 -10.14 14.33 -1.85
CA VAL A 251 -9.03 15.19 -1.39
C VAL A 251 -7.94 14.33 -0.77
N GLN A 252 -8.32 13.34 0.05
CA GLN A 252 -7.36 12.40 0.64
C GLN A 252 -6.75 11.47 -0.41
N MET A 253 -7.56 10.94 -1.34
CA MET A 253 -7.07 10.07 -2.42
C MET A 253 -6.27 10.80 -3.51
N ALA A 254 -6.24 12.15 -3.50
CA ALA A 254 -5.33 12.93 -4.33
C ALA A 254 -3.88 12.86 -3.83
N ASP A 255 -3.65 12.57 -2.55
CA ASP A 255 -2.31 12.30 -2.03
C ASP A 255 -1.87 10.88 -2.41
N GLU A 256 -0.83 10.79 -3.23
CA GLU A 256 -0.38 9.52 -3.82
C GLU A 256 0.06 8.51 -2.75
N ALA A 257 0.75 8.96 -1.70
CA ALA A 257 1.29 8.07 -0.66
C ALA A 257 0.16 7.48 0.19
N LEU A 258 -0.80 8.32 0.61
CA LEU A 258 -1.98 7.87 1.33
C LEU A 258 -2.85 6.95 0.46
N ALA A 259 -3.09 7.32 -0.80
CA ALA A 259 -3.89 6.53 -1.72
C ALA A 259 -3.31 5.13 -1.95
N VAL A 260 -2.00 5.01 -2.19
CA VAL A 260 -1.32 3.72 -2.33
C VAL A 260 -1.40 2.91 -1.04
N THR A 261 -1.22 3.56 0.11
CA THR A 261 -1.35 2.91 1.43
C THR A 261 -2.74 2.31 1.60
N VAL A 262 -3.80 3.07 1.33
CA VAL A 262 -5.19 2.61 1.47
C VAL A 262 -5.46 1.40 0.59
N LEU A 263 -5.11 1.49 -0.70
CA LEU A 263 -5.37 0.41 -1.67
C LEU A 263 -4.62 -0.89 -1.30
N LYS A 264 -3.35 -0.78 -0.88
CA LYS A 264 -2.56 -1.94 -0.45
C LYS A 264 -3.08 -2.51 0.87
N SER A 265 -3.43 -1.65 1.83
CA SER A 265 -3.99 -2.07 3.12
C SER A 265 -5.32 -2.79 2.96
N MET A 266 -6.21 -2.34 2.08
CA MET A 266 -7.46 -3.05 1.77
C MET A 266 -7.20 -4.47 1.25
N THR A 267 -6.19 -4.64 0.40
CA THR A 267 -5.80 -5.96 -0.13
C THR A 267 -5.25 -6.86 0.97
N LEU A 268 -4.42 -6.32 1.87
CA LEU A 268 -3.84 -7.05 2.98
C LEU A 268 -4.87 -7.43 4.04
N VAL A 269 -5.78 -6.52 4.37
CA VAL A 269 -6.93 -6.79 5.26
C VAL A 269 -7.75 -7.97 4.75
N CYS A 270 -7.98 -8.08 3.44
CA CYS A 270 -8.67 -9.24 2.87
C CYS A 270 -7.93 -10.57 3.12
N ARG A 271 -6.60 -10.56 3.26
CA ARG A 271 -5.82 -11.76 3.59
C ARG A 271 -5.90 -12.16 5.05
N ILE A 272 -6.12 -11.18 5.94
CA ILE A 272 -6.31 -11.40 7.38
C ILE A 272 -7.76 -11.84 7.63
N SER A 273 -8.72 -11.11 7.07
CA SER A 273 -10.16 -11.39 7.13
C SER A 273 -10.72 -11.55 5.71
N PRO A 274 -10.76 -12.80 5.19
CA PRO A 274 -11.28 -13.10 3.84
C PRO A 274 -12.72 -12.66 3.60
N MET A 275 -13.50 -12.43 4.65
CA MET A 275 -14.89 -11.97 4.54
C MET A 275 -14.99 -10.57 3.93
N LEU A 276 -13.94 -9.75 4.07
CA LEU A 276 -13.88 -8.38 3.55
C LEU A 276 -13.59 -8.32 2.04
N ALA A 277 -13.10 -9.40 1.44
CA ALA A 277 -12.78 -9.46 0.00
C ALA A 277 -13.98 -9.13 -0.89
N GLY A 278 -15.18 -9.58 -0.50
CA GLY A 278 -16.42 -9.24 -1.21
C GLY A 278 -16.69 -7.72 -1.21
N THR A 279 -16.46 -7.03 -0.09
CA THR A 279 -16.63 -5.59 0.03
C THR A 279 -15.61 -4.84 -0.82
N VAL A 280 -14.32 -5.17 -0.69
CA VAL A 280 -13.24 -4.53 -1.45
C VAL A 280 -13.40 -4.74 -2.96
N SER A 281 -13.86 -5.93 -3.40
CA SER A 281 -14.14 -6.21 -4.82
C SER A 281 -15.25 -5.33 -5.43
N ARG A 282 -16.11 -4.72 -4.61
CA ARG A 282 -17.14 -3.76 -5.06
C ARG A 282 -16.68 -2.31 -4.98
N LEU A 283 -15.84 -1.97 -4.00
CA LEU A 283 -15.32 -0.61 -3.80
C LEU A 283 -14.30 -0.21 -4.87
N LEU A 284 -13.32 -1.09 -5.15
CA LEU A 284 -12.22 -0.76 -6.06
C LEU A 284 -12.66 -0.48 -7.52
N PRO A 285 -13.60 -1.24 -8.13
CA PRO A 285 -14.09 -0.89 -9.47
C PRO A 285 -14.74 0.49 -9.52
N ARG A 286 -15.49 0.89 -8.49
CA ARG A 286 -16.10 2.22 -8.41
C ARG A 286 -15.03 3.31 -8.35
N PHE A 287 -14.02 3.14 -7.49
CA PHE A 287 -12.89 4.05 -7.38
C PHE A 287 -12.13 4.19 -8.71
N ILE A 288 -11.85 3.09 -9.41
CA ILE A 288 -11.13 3.09 -10.70
C ILE A 288 -11.90 3.90 -11.76
N VAL A 289 -13.22 3.74 -11.80
CA VAL A 289 -14.10 4.42 -12.76
C VAL A 289 -14.23 5.91 -12.45
N GLN A 290 -14.29 6.29 -11.16
CA GLN A 290 -14.49 7.67 -10.71
C GLN A 290 -13.19 8.47 -10.58
N SER A 291 -12.03 7.81 -10.56
CA SER A 291 -10.73 8.47 -10.42
C SER A 291 -10.33 9.26 -11.67
N ALA A 292 -10.49 10.58 -11.63
CA ALA A 292 -10.30 11.44 -12.80
C ALA A 292 -8.84 11.79 -13.13
N THR A 293 -7.84 11.54 -12.26
CA THR A 293 -6.57 12.28 -12.39
C THR A 293 -5.26 11.54 -12.08
N ASN A 294 -5.23 10.42 -11.34
CA ASN A 294 -3.95 9.79 -10.94
C ASN A 294 -3.73 8.40 -11.55
N SER A 295 -3.08 8.35 -12.72
CA SER A 295 -2.78 7.12 -13.46
C SER A 295 -1.99 6.08 -12.64
N ARG A 296 -1.09 6.51 -11.75
CA ARG A 296 -0.30 5.61 -10.91
C ARG A 296 -1.13 5.01 -9.77
N THR A 297 -1.97 5.80 -9.12
CA THR A 297 -2.92 5.29 -8.12
C THR A 297 -3.91 4.32 -8.74
N VAL A 298 -4.43 4.61 -9.94
CA VAL A 298 -5.30 3.70 -10.68
C VAL A 298 -4.58 2.39 -11.04
N ALA A 299 -3.31 2.45 -11.44
CA ALA A 299 -2.52 1.26 -11.69
C ALA A 299 -2.38 0.37 -10.44
N THR A 300 -2.18 0.99 -9.28
CA THR A 300 -2.14 0.30 -8.00
C THR A 300 -3.50 -0.29 -7.65
N ALA A 301 -4.59 0.46 -7.82
CA ALA A 301 -5.95 0.00 -7.58
C ALA A 301 -6.33 -1.20 -8.45
N ALA A 302 -5.95 -1.18 -9.72
CA ALA A 302 -6.14 -2.30 -10.66
C ALA A 302 -5.42 -3.57 -10.18
N LYS A 303 -4.15 -3.45 -9.75
CA LYS A 303 -3.38 -4.59 -9.20
C LYS A 303 -3.99 -5.12 -7.91
N CYS A 304 -4.43 -4.22 -7.02
CA CYS A 304 -5.11 -4.58 -5.78
C CYS A 304 -6.43 -5.32 -6.06
N LEU A 305 -7.25 -4.79 -6.98
CA LEU A 305 -8.49 -5.44 -7.40
C LEU A 305 -8.24 -6.84 -7.98
N ALA A 306 -7.25 -6.98 -8.86
CA ALA A 306 -6.88 -8.28 -9.40
C ALA A 306 -6.48 -9.25 -8.28
N SER A 307 -5.65 -8.82 -7.33
CA SER A 307 -5.25 -9.66 -6.19
C SER A 307 -6.43 -10.05 -5.30
N VAL A 308 -7.38 -9.16 -5.05
CA VAL A 308 -8.58 -9.45 -4.23
C VAL A 308 -9.51 -10.40 -4.96
N LEU A 309 -9.70 -10.22 -6.27
CA LEU A 309 -10.54 -11.11 -7.08
C LEU A 309 -10.00 -12.54 -7.15
N GLN A 310 -8.67 -12.73 -7.12
CA GLN A 310 -8.07 -14.08 -7.02
C GLN A 310 -8.40 -14.80 -5.70
N MET A 311 -8.90 -14.08 -4.69
CA MET A 311 -9.35 -14.66 -3.42
C MET A 311 -10.83 -15.06 -3.44
N LEU A 312 -11.56 -14.68 -4.50
CA LEU A 312 -12.99 -14.91 -4.68
C LEU A 312 -13.27 -16.02 -5.70
N SER A 313 -14.55 -16.31 -5.94
CA SER A 313 -14.97 -17.29 -6.94
C SER A 313 -14.72 -16.80 -8.36
N LYS A 314 -14.61 -17.74 -9.32
CA LYS A 314 -14.56 -17.40 -10.76
C LYS A 314 -15.77 -16.58 -11.20
N ASP A 315 -16.94 -16.81 -10.61
CA ASP A 315 -18.14 -16.02 -10.88
C ASP A 315 -17.99 -14.56 -10.44
N ALA A 316 -17.26 -14.28 -9.36
CA ALA A 316 -16.95 -12.92 -8.93
C ALA A 316 -16.02 -12.20 -9.92
N ILE A 317 -15.03 -12.91 -10.48
CA ILE A 317 -14.18 -12.41 -11.56
C ILE A 317 -15.02 -12.05 -12.79
N ILE A 318 -15.86 -12.99 -13.26
CA ILE A 318 -16.72 -12.80 -14.43
C ILE A 318 -17.68 -11.62 -14.22
N THR A 319 -18.32 -11.54 -13.05
CA THR A 319 -19.26 -10.46 -12.71
C THR A 319 -18.56 -9.10 -12.70
N THR A 320 -17.33 -9.04 -12.20
CA THR A 320 -16.54 -7.80 -12.15
C THR A 320 -16.10 -7.37 -13.55
N LEU A 321 -15.65 -8.31 -14.39
CA LEU A 321 -15.32 -8.03 -15.80
C LEU A 321 -16.56 -7.55 -16.58
N TYR A 322 -17.73 -8.13 -16.35
CA TYR A 322 -18.98 -7.68 -16.96
C TYR A 322 -19.36 -6.27 -16.50
N THR A 323 -19.20 -5.99 -15.21
CA THR A 323 -19.48 -4.66 -14.62
C THR A 323 -18.55 -3.58 -15.22
N LEU A 324 -17.26 -3.87 -15.33
CA LEU A 324 -16.27 -2.99 -15.97
C LEU A 324 -16.54 -2.85 -17.48
N GLY A 325 -16.86 -3.94 -18.18
CA GLY A 325 -17.19 -3.92 -19.61
C GLY A 325 -18.43 -3.08 -19.93
N ASN A 326 -19.43 -3.06 -19.04
CA ASN A 326 -20.61 -2.21 -19.20
C ASN A 326 -20.27 -0.72 -19.16
N VAL A 327 -19.21 -0.32 -18.43
CA VAL A 327 -18.74 1.09 -18.43
C VAL A 327 -18.23 1.50 -19.81
N LEU A 328 -17.61 0.57 -20.55
CA LEU A 328 -17.09 0.81 -21.92
C LEU A 328 -18.19 0.78 -22.99
N SER A 329 -19.41 0.35 -22.66
CA SER A 329 -20.47 0.16 -23.66
C SER A 329 -21.11 1.49 -24.09
N PRO A 330 -21.31 1.72 -25.41
CA PRO A 330 -21.95 2.93 -25.91
C PRO A 330 -23.42 2.96 -25.48
N GLY A 331 -23.72 3.73 -24.43
CA GLY A 331 -25.05 3.81 -23.82
C GLY A 331 -25.06 4.10 -22.32
N SER A 332 -23.92 3.95 -21.63
CA SER A 332 -23.83 4.22 -20.18
C SER A 332 -24.15 5.69 -19.81
N ASN A 333 -23.99 6.63 -20.74
CA ASN A 333 -24.35 8.04 -20.57
C ASN A 333 -25.86 8.35 -20.56
N ARG A 334 -26.75 7.37 -20.79
CA ARG A 334 -28.20 7.63 -20.93
C ARG A 334 -29.02 7.50 -19.65
N ALA A 335 -28.43 7.16 -18.52
CA ALA A 335 -29.17 6.96 -17.27
C ALA A 335 -29.63 8.26 -16.57
N VAL A 336 -29.34 9.46 -17.10
CA VAL A 336 -29.57 10.74 -16.37
C VAL A 336 -30.67 11.64 -16.95
N ASN A 337 -31.20 11.42 -18.16
CA ASN A 337 -32.22 12.33 -18.73
C ASN A 337 -33.60 11.68 -18.90
N GLY A 338 -34.24 11.34 -17.78
CA GLY A 338 -35.59 10.77 -17.75
C GLY A 338 -36.56 11.50 -16.81
N ALA A 339 -36.87 12.78 -17.11
CA ALA A 339 -38.03 13.58 -16.67
C ALA A 339 -37.72 15.05 -17.05
N ASN A 340 -38.38 15.76 -17.96
CA ASN A 340 -39.77 15.76 -18.40
C ASN A 340 -39.81 16.14 -19.89
N ASP A 341 -40.49 15.35 -20.72
CA ASP A 341 -41.21 15.91 -21.86
C ASP A 341 -42.46 15.08 -22.07
N ASP A 342 -43.53 15.58 -21.47
CA ASP A 342 -44.88 15.07 -21.63
C ASP A 342 -45.48 15.81 -22.83
N LEU A 343 -45.75 15.09 -23.93
CA LEU A 343 -46.98 15.11 -24.72
C LEU A 343 -46.78 14.65 -26.19
N ALA A 344 -47.33 13.46 -26.44
CA ALA A 344 -48.13 13.07 -27.62
C ALA A 344 -47.48 13.06 -29.03
N THR A 345 -47.33 11.87 -29.62
CA THR A 345 -48.29 11.29 -30.62
C THR A 345 -47.67 10.12 -31.41
N ASP A 346 -48.53 9.14 -31.71
CA ASP A 346 -48.39 7.92 -32.51
C ASP A 346 -47.26 7.80 -33.55
N ALA A 347 -46.54 6.67 -33.53
CA ALA A 347 -46.37 5.81 -34.71
C ALA A 347 -45.73 4.46 -34.36
N VAL A 348 -46.31 3.42 -34.95
CA VAL A 348 -45.95 2.00 -34.87
C VAL A 348 -44.49 1.73 -35.24
N GLY A 349 -43.78 1.05 -34.35
CA GLY A 349 -42.49 0.43 -34.61
C GLY A 349 -42.02 -0.32 -33.38
N VAL A 350 -42.28 -1.64 -33.32
CA VAL A 350 -41.76 -2.52 -32.26
C VAL A 350 -40.27 -2.77 -32.54
N PRO A 351 -39.32 -2.35 -31.68
CA PRO A 351 -38.03 -3.00 -31.63
C PRO A 351 -38.14 -4.13 -30.60
N VAL A 352 -38.35 -5.33 -31.12
CA VAL A 352 -38.01 -6.58 -30.44
C VAL A 352 -36.52 -6.48 -30.09
N TYR A 353 -36.14 -6.87 -28.86
CA TYR A 353 -34.84 -6.67 -28.19
C TYR A 353 -34.75 -5.47 -27.24
N THR A 354 -35.70 -5.35 -26.30
CA THR A 354 -35.37 -4.80 -24.98
C THR A 354 -34.54 -5.84 -24.22
N GLY A 355 -33.23 -5.55 -24.16
CA GLY A 355 -32.20 -6.40 -23.59
C GLY A 355 -32.46 -6.80 -22.14
N GLN A 356 -31.92 -7.96 -21.82
CA GLN A 356 -31.88 -8.59 -20.50
C GLN A 356 -31.70 -7.57 -19.39
N HIS A 357 -32.64 -7.59 -18.44
CA HIS A 357 -32.43 -6.98 -17.13
C HIS A 357 -31.15 -7.54 -16.52
N SER A 358 -30.10 -6.71 -16.52
CA SER A 358 -28.83 -6.99 -15.86
C SER A 358 -29.06 -6.99 -14.35
N THR A 359 -29.01 -8.16 -13.73
CA THR A 359 -29.12 -8.36 -12.28
C THR A 359 -27.80 -8.08 -11.54
N GLY A 360 -26.91 -7.27 -12.12
CA GLY A 360 -25.63 -6.85 -11.53
C GLY A 360 -25.63 -5.36 -11.26
N SER A 361 -25.17 -4.95 -10.07
CA SER A 361 -25.12 -3.56 -9.61
C SER A 361 -24.53 -2.61 -10.65
N SER A 362 -25.35 -1.70 -11.18
CA SER A 362 -24.92 -0.66 -12.11
C SER A 362 -24.01 0.34 -11.40
N ILE A 363 -22.79 0.55 -11.91
CA ILE A 363 -21.96 1.70 -11.55
C ILE A 363 -22.58 2.91 -12.23
N SER A 364 -23.27 3.76 -11.48
CA SER A 364 -23.84 5.00 -12.01
C SER A 364 -22.71 5.97 -12.39
N LEU A 365 -22.53 6.22 -13.69
CA LEU A 365 -21.59 7.20 -14.21
C LEU A 365 -22.23 8.60 -14.15
N GLN A 366 -21.80 9.42 -13.20
CA GLN A 366 -21.93 10.87 -13.30
C GLN A 366 -20.60 11.41 -13.84
N LEU A 367 -20.36 11.24 -15.14
CA LEU A 367 -19.18 11.79 -15.82
C LEU A 367 -19.58 13.11 -16.49
N GLU A 368 -19.23 14.22 -15.86
CA GLU A 368 -19.36 15.54 -16.49
C GLU A 368 -18.20 15.73 -17.48
N GLY A 369 -18.46 15.53 -18.79
CA GLY A 369 -17.54 15.89 -19.87
C GLY A 369 -16.90 14.72 -20.64
N GLU A 370 -16.60 14.97 -21.92
CA GLU A 370 -15.98 13.97 -22.84
C GLU A 370 -14.57 13.56 -22.41
N GLU A 371 -13.78 14.48 -21.85
CA GLU A 371 -12.41 14.23 -21.37
C GLU A 371 -12.40 13.28 -20.17
N HIS A 372 -13.29 13.50 -19.19
CA HIS A 372 -13.47 12.62 -18.03
C HIS A 372 -13.92 11.22 -18.44
N THR A 373 -14.72 11.11 -19.50
CA THR A 373 -15.15 9.82 -20.05
C THR A 373 -13.98 9.04 -20.67
N ALA A 374 -13.10 9.71 -21.41
CA ALA A 374 -11.92 9.08 -22.00
C ALA A 374 -10.94 8.56 -20.92
N VAL A 375 -10.72 9.34 -19.86
CA VAL A 375 -9.87 8.91 -18.71
C VAL A 375 -10.48 7.70 -18.00
N ALA A 376 -11.79 7.74 -17.72
CA ALA A 376 -12.48 6.61 -17.11
C ALA A 376 -12.37 5.33 -17.96
N TYR A 377 -12.49 5.44 -19.29
CA TYR A 377 -12.30 4.29 -20.18
C TYR A 377 -10.87 3.76 -20.15
N GLY A 378 -9.86 4.64 -20.14
CA GLY A 378 -8.46 4.24 -19.99
C GLY A 378 -8.21 3.47 -18.70
N ASN A 379 -8.73 3.97 -17.57
CA ASN A 379 -8.63 3.33 -16.26
C ASN A 379 -9.28 1.93 -16.25
N VAL A 380 -10.47 1.82 -16.83
CA VAL A 380 -11.22 0.56 -16.90
C VAL A 380 -10.49 -0.47 -17.76
N VAL A 381 -9.97 -0.06 -18.92
CA VAL A 381 -9.17 -0.95 -19.79
C VAL A 381 -7.95 -1.46 -19.04
N GLN A 382 -7.22 -0.58 -18.34
CA GLN A 382 -6.06 -0.97 -17.55
C GLN A 382 -6.43 -1.98 -16.45
N ALA A 383 -7.56 -1.79 -15.76
CA ALA A 383 -8.04 -2.73 -14.76
C ALA A 383 -8.40 -4.10 -15.37
N ILE A 384 -9.10 -4.13 -16.50
CA ILE A 384 -9.43 -5.38 -17.21
C ILE A 384 -8.16 -6.12 -17.62
N CYS A 385 -7.16 -5.43 -18.18
CA CYS A 385 -5.87 -6.04 -18.52
C CYS A 385 -5.17 -6.61 -17.29
N GLY A 386 -5.12 -5.88 -16.18
CA GLY A 386 -4.51 -6.36 -14.94
C GLY A 386 -5.22 -7.58 -14.34
N ILE A 387 -6.55 -7.64 -14.41
CA ILE A 387 -7.32 -8.81 -13.98
C ILE A 387 -7.04 -10.01 -14.89
N ALA A 388 -6.97 -9.79 -16.21
CA ALA A 388 -6.68 -10.85 -17.18
C ALA A 388 -5.27 -11.42 -16.97
N GLU A 389 -4.26 -10.57 -16.81
CA GLU A 389 -2.88 -10.98 -16.50
C GLU A 389 -2.79 -11.82 -15.22
N ALA A 390 -3.49 -11.39 -14.17
CA ALA A 390 -3.48 -12.11 -12.88
C ALA A 390 -4.24 -13.44 -12.91
N SER A 391 -5.20 -13.60 -13.83
CA SER A 391 -6.06 -14.79 -13.89
C SER A 391 -5.42 -15.99 -14.60
N GLN A 392 -4.28 -15.80 -15.28
CA GLN A 392 -3.54 -16.85 -16.01
C GLN A 392 -4.42 -17.81 -16.85
N ASP A 393 -5.54 -17.31 -17.42
CA ASP A 393 -6.42 -18.15 -18.22
C ASP A 393 -5.80 -18.31 -19.62
N GLU A 394 -5.50 -19.54 -20.02
CA GLU A 394 -4.80 -19.89 -21.28
C GLU A 394 -5.66 -19.68 -22.56
N LYS A 395 -6.71 -18.87 -22.51
CA LYS A 395 -7.69 -18.74 -23.61
C LYS A 395 -7.72 -17.38 -24.26
#